data_AF-A0AAX3M271-F1
#
_entry.id   AF-A0AAX3M271-F1
#
_cell.length_a   1.000
_cell.length_b   1.000
_cell.length_c   1.000
_cell.angle_alpha   90.00
_cell.angle_beta   90.00
_cell.angle_gamma   90.00
#
_symmetry.space_group_name_H-M   'P 1'
#
loop_
_entity.id
_entity.type
_entity.pdbx_description
1 polymer ?
#
loop_
_entity_poly.entity_id
_entity_poly.type
_entity_poly.pdbx_seq_one_letter_code
_entity_poly.pdbx_strand_id
1 'polypeptide(L)'
;MGLSYNNWQRKSQLDTRELMLLESEVRAYGKDMTVAYILWFFLGIFGAHRFYMGKTGSAIAQLILTLTFFGSFITAIWWFVDAFLLHTMVKERNDYVESSIIDQILIQKPISPPNYSNY
;
A
#
# COMPACT_ATOMS: atom_id res chain seq x y z
N MET A 1 -1.82 -6.48 10.20
CA MET A 1 -3.27 -6.75 10.37
C MET A 1 -3.94 -6.06 11.57
N GLY A 2 -3.22 -5.62 12.60
CA GLY A 2 -3.85 -4.95 13.77
C GLY A 2 -4.28 -3.48 13.58
N LEU A 3 -3.75 -2.75 12.59
CA LEU A 3 -4.03 -1.31 12.41
C LEU A 3 -5.46 -1.04 11.90
N SER A 4 -5.91 -1.76 10.88
CA SER A 4 -7.23 -1.58 10.25
C SER A 4 -8.41 -1.89 11.18
N TYR A 5 -8.26 -2.87 12.08
CA TYR A 5 -9.30 -3.22 13.05
C TYR A 5 -9.62 -2.06 14.01
N ASN A 6 -8.58 -1.39 14.51
CA ASN A 6 -8.73 -0.24 15.40
C ASN A 6 -9.23 1.02 14.65
N ASN A 7 -8.97 1.14 13.33
CA ASN A 7 -9.45 2.26 12.52
C ASN A 7 -10.98 2.32 12.46
N TRP A 8 -11.67 1.19 12.39
CA TRP A 8 -13.14 1.15 12.36
C TRP A 8 -13.76 1.76 13.61
N GLN A 9 -13.17 1.50 14.79
CA GLN A 9 -13.60 2.10 16.05
C GLN A 9 -13.26 3.59 16.14
N ARG A 10 -12.18 4.03 15.51
CA ARG A 10 -11.81 5.46 15.46
C ARG A 10 -12.70 6.23 14.48
N LYS A 11 -13.06 5.64 13.35
CA LYS A 11 -13.97 6.24 12.35
C LYS A 11 -15.38 6.47 12.88
N SER A 12 -15.89 5.61 13.77
CA SER A 12 -17.20 5.81 14.39
C SER A 12 -17.27 7.01 15.34
N GLN A 13 -16.12 7.56 15.75
CA GLN A 13 -16.02 8.76 16.59
C GLN A 13 -15.93 10.06 15.78
N LEU A 14 -15.78 9.97 14.45
CA LEU A 14 -15.66 11.11 13.54
C LEU A 14 -17.02 11.60 13.07
N ASP A 15 -17.21 12.91 12.98
CA ASP A 15 -18.40 13.49 12.36
C ASP A 15 -18.36 13.34 10.82
N THR A 16 -19.50 13.49 10.16
CA THR A 16 -19.65 13.38 8.71
C THR A 16 -18.65 14.27 7.95
N ARG A 17 -18.37 15.48 8.45
CA ARG A 17 -17.40 16.40 7.84
C ARG A 17 -15.97 15.89 7.95
N GLU A 18 -15.63 15.33 9.11
CA GLU A 18 -14.31 14.76 9.39
C GLU A 18 -14.08 13.48 8.59
N LEU A 19 -15.13 12.67 8.40
CA LEU A 19 -15.10 11.50 7.52
C LEU A 19 -14.88 11.88 6.06
N MET A 20 -15.56 12.91 5.55
CA MET A 20 -15.31 13.42 4.20
C MET A 20 -13.88 13.94 4.03
N LEU A 21 -13.35 14.66 5.02
CA LEU A 21 -11.96 15.14 5.00
C LEU A 21 -10.97 13.98 5.03
N LEU A 22 -11.16 13.01 5.92
CA LEU A 22 -10.36 11.78 6.01
C LEU A 22 -10.36 11.04 4.66
N GLU A 23 -11.54 10.82 4.07
CA GLU A 23 -11.65 10.15 2.78
C GLU A 23 -10.95 10.94 1.66
N SER A 24 -11.08 12.27 1.65
CA SER A 24 -10.42 13.11 0.65
C SER A 24 -8.88 13.07 0.76
N GLU A 25 -8.35 13.06 1.99
CA GLU A 25 -6.92 13.04 2.25
C GLU A 25 -6.33 11.65 2.00
N VAL A 26 -7.01 10.58 2.43
CA VAL A 26 -6.64 9.20 2.09
C VAL A 26 -6.68 8.99 0.58
N ARG A 27 -7.62 9.60 -0.14
CA ARG A 27 -7.67 9.54 -1.61
C ARG A 27 -6.55 10.33 -2.27
N ALA A 28 -6.10 11.43 -1.67
CA ALA A 28 -5.00 12.25 -2.18
C ALA A 28 -3.62 11.61 -1.95
N TYR A 29 -3.40 10.98 -0.79
CA TYR A 29 -2.12 10.37 -0.41
C TYR A 29 -2.06 8.84 -0.58
N GLY A 30 -3.22 8.21 -0.76
CA GLY A 30 -3.35 6.79 -1.05
C GLY A 30 -2.81 6.45 -2.43
N LYS A 31 -2.26 5.24 -2.56
CA LYS A 31 -1.82 4.73 -3.85
C LYS A 31 -2.93 3.94 -4.51
N ASP A 32 -3.17 4.23 -5.79
CA ASP A 32 -4.11 3.49 -6.62
C ASP A 32 -3.50 2.14 -7.01
N MET A 33 -4.22 1.06 -6.67
CA MET A 33 -3.85 -0.31 -7.03
C MET A 33 -3.74 -0.48 -8.54
N THR A 34 -4.68 0.09 -9.29
CA THR A 34 -4.74 -0.01 -10.76
C THR A 34 -3.50 0.59 -11.38
N VAL A 35 -3.10 1.79 -10.93
CA VAL A 35 -1.90 2.46 -11.41
C VAL A 35 -0.65 1.64 -11.07
N ALA A 36 -0.58 1.07 -9.86
CA ALA A 36 0.54 0.21 -9.45
C ALA A 36 0.66 -1.05 -10.33
N TYR A 37 -0.47 -1.69 -10.67
CA TYR A 37 -0.49 -2.85 -11.57
C TYR A 37 -0.11 -2.49 -13.01
N ILE A 38 -0.54 -1.33 -13.51
CA ILE A 38 -0.17 -0.86 -14.85
C ILE A 38 1.33 -0.60 -14.92
N LEU A 39 1.92 0.11 -13.95
CA LEU A 39 3.37 0.31 -13.90
C LEU A 39 4.13 -1.01 -13.77
N TRP A 40 3.65 -1.94 -12.93
CA TRP A 40 4.25 -3.26 -12.79
C TRP A 40 4.15 -4.10 -14.08
N PHE A 41 3.06 -4.00 -14.83
CA PHE A 41 2.89 -4.72 -16.10
C PHE A 41 3.83 -4.20 -17.19
N PHE A 42 3.88 -2.88 -17.38
CA PHE A 42 4.71 -2.26 -18.43
C PHE A 42 6.21 -2.26 -18.09
N LEU A 43 6.56 -2.08 -16.81
CA LEU A 43 7.95 -1.91 -16.38
C LEU A 43 8.56 -3.17 -15.72
N GLY A 44 7.73 -4.15 -15.34
CA GLY A 44 8.13 -5.36 -14.62
C GLY A 44 8.80 -6.42 -15.49
N ILE A 45 8.43 -6.55 -16.76
CA ILE A 45 9.05 -7.49 -17.70
C ILE A 45 10.52 -7.12 -17.97
N PHE A 46 10.85 -5.83 -17.96
CA PHE A 46 12.20 -5.32 -18.20
C PHE A 46 13.14 -5.43 -16.99
N GLY A 47 12.65 -5.78 -15.79
CA GLY A 47 13.49 -5.83 -14.58
C GLY A 47 14.06 -4.47 -14.14
N ALA A 48 13.63 -3.37 -14.75
CA ALA A 48 14.16 -2.02 -14.52
C ALA A 48 13.92 -1.52 -13.08
N HIS A 49 12.83 -1.97 -12.46
CA HIS A 49 12.49 -1.68 -11.05
C HIS A 49 13.58 -2.16 -10.06
N ARG A 50 14.25 -3.30 -10.32
CA ARG A 50 15.33 -3.84 -9.47
C ARG A 50 16.68 -3.17 -9.71
N PHE A 51 16.90 -2.64 -10.92
CA PHE A 51 18.01 -1.71 -11.19
C PHE A 51 17.85 -0.43 -10.35
N TYR A 52 16.61 0.04 -10.19
CA TYR A 52 16.30 1.25 -9.43
C TYR A 52 16.41 1.06 -7.90
N MET A 53 16.10 -0.13 -7.38
CA MET A 53 16.21 -0.44 -5.94
C MET A 53 17.63 -0.81 -5.46
N GLY A 54 18.67 -0.60 -6.26
CA GLY A 54 20.08 -0.83 -5.85
C GLY A 54 20.49 -2.31 -5.71
N LYS A 55 19.63 -3.25 -6.09
CA LYS A 55 19.93 -4.70 -6.09
C LYS A 55 20.50 -5.13 -7.44
N THR A 56 21.65 -4.56 -7.79
CA THR A 56 22.32 -4.69 -9.11
C THR A 56 22.58 -6.14 -9.52
N GLY A 57 23.07 -7.00 -8.61
CA GLY A 57 23.32 -8.42 -8.93
C GLY A 57 22.05 -9.19 -9.31
N SER A 58 20.94 -8.82 -8.69
CA SER A 58 19.64 -9.45 -8.91
C SER A 58 18.98 -8.96 -10.23
N ALA A 59 19.29 -7.73 -10.63
CA ALA A 59 18.88 -7.16 -11.91
C ALA A 59 19.70 -7.73 -13.09
N ILE A 60 21.02 -7.93 -12.91
CA ILE A 60 21.88 -8.60 -13.89
C ILE A 60 21.44 -10.05 -14.11
N ALA A 61 21.14 -10.78 -13.03
CA ALA A 61 20.60 -12.13 -13.14
C ALA A 61 19.28 -12.15 -13.92
N GLN A 62 18.39 -11.19 -13.67
CA GLN A 62 17.12 -11.06 -14.39
C GLN A 62 17.32 -10.73 -15.87
N LEU A 63 18.30 -9.88 -16.22
CA LEU A 63 18.66 -9.54 -17.59
C LEU A 63 19.21 -10.75 -18.37
N ILE A 64 20.12 -11.51 -17.75
CA ILE A 64 20.71 -12.73 -18.33
C ILE A 64 19.63 -13.81 -18.50
N LEU A 65 18.71 -13.94 -17.53
CA LEU A 65 17.60 -14.87 -17.61
C LEU A 65 16.59 -14.47 -18.69
N THR A 66 16.26 -13.19 -18.86
CA THR A 66 15.38 -12.73 -19.96
C THR A 66 15.98 -12.95 -21.35
N LEU A 67 17.31 -12.96 -21.49
CA LEU A 67 18.01 -13.27 -22.74
C LEU A 67 18.04 -14.77 -23.07
N THR A 68 17.71 -15.64 -22.11
CA THR A 68 17.73 -17.10 -22.27
C THR A 68 16.29 -17.63 -22.29
N PHE A 69 15.93 -18.46 -23.28
CA PHE A 69 14.54 -18.97 -23.44
C PHE A 69 13.99 -19.67 -22.17
N PHE A 70 14.87 -20.35 -21.42
CA PHE A 70 14.55 -20.98 -20.13
C PHE A 70 14.39 -19.99 -18.98
N GLY A 71 15.17 -18.90 -18.99
CA GLY A 71 15.12 -17.88 -17.95
C GLY A 71 13.87 -17.00 -18.06
N SER A 72 13.30 -16.86 -19.26
CA SER A 72 12.01 -16.18 -19.46
C SER A 72 10.85 -16.82 -18.69
N PHE A 73 10.83 -18.16 -18.53
CA PHE A 73 9.81 -18.83 -17.73
C PHE A 73 9.98 -18.53 -16.23
N ILE A 74 11.23 -18.51 -15.75
CA ILE A 74 11.55 -18.22 -14.35
C ILE A 74 11.23 -16.75 -14.03
N THR A 75 11.54 -15.82 -14.93
CA THR A 75 11.20 -14.41 -14.75
C THR A 75 9.70 -14.14 -14.87
N ALA A 76 8.96 -14.91 -15.66
CA ALA A 76 7.50 -14.85 -15.68
C ALA A 76 6.86 -15.33 -14.36
N ILE A 77 7.35 -16.44 -13.79
CA ILE A 77 6.89 -16.92 -12.47
C ILE A 77 7.25 -15.91 -11.37
N TRP A 78 8.46 -15.35 -11.38
CA TRP A 78 8.86 -14.33 -10.42
C TRP A 78 8.01 -13.07 -10.56
N TRP A 79 7.83 -12.57 -11.78
CA TRP A 79 6.93 -11.44 -12.07
C TRP A 79 5.56 -11.70 -11.44
N PHE A 80 4.95 -12.85 -11.68
CA PHE A 80 3.66 -13.23 -11.09
C PHE A 80 3.65 -13.20 -9.55
N VAL A 81 4.71 -13.67 -8.88
CA VAL A 81 4.84 -13.55 -7.42
C VAL A 81 4.90 -12.09 -6.96
N ASP A 82 5.62 -11.24 -7.72
CA ASP A 82 5.76 -9.81 -7.45
C ASP A 82 4.40 -9.08 -7.50
N ALA A 83 3.43 -9.57 -8.29
CA ALA A 83 2.05 -9.07 -8.32
C ALA A 83 1.35 -9.16 -6.94
N PHE A 84 1.58 -10.25 -6.20
CA PHE A 84 1.00 -10.45 -4.86
C PHE A 84 1.71 -9.61 -3.80
N LEU A 85 3.04 -9.45 -3.93
CA LEU A 85 3.80 -8.53 -3.09
C LEU A 85 3.34 -7.09 -3.28
N LEU A 86 3.13 -6.66 -4.52
CA LEU A 86 2.60 -5.34 -4.86
C LEU A 86 1.23 -5.08 -4.20
N HIS A 87 0.32 -6.05 -4.27
CA HIS A 87 -0.98 -5.95 -3.59
C HIS A 87 -0.83 -5.71 -2.09
N THR A 88 0.08 -6.46 -1.44
CA THR A 88 0.33 -6.33 -0.01
C THR A 88 0.92 -4.96 0.33
N MET A 89 1.90 -4.50 -0.44
CA MET A 89 2.55 -3.19 -0.24
C MET A 89 1.58 -2.01 -0.43
N VAL A 90 0.71 -2.06 -1.45
CA VAL A 90 -0.28 -1.00 -1.67
C VAL A 90 -1.30 -0.97 -0.54
N LYS A 91 -1.76 -2.16 -0.10
CA LYS A 91 -2.68 -2.27 1.03
C LYS A 91 -2.07 -1.74 2.33
N GLU A 92 -0.86 -2.15 2.67
CA GLU A 92 -0.17 -1.68 3.88
C GLU A 92 0.08 -0.17 3.86
N ARG A 93 0.42 0.40 2.69
CA ARG A 93 0.62 1.85 2.57
C ARG A 93 -0.69 2.63 2.75
N ASN A 94 -1.79 2.15 2.18
CA ASN A 94 -3.09 2.79 2.31
C ASN A 94 -3.60 2.70 3.76
N ASP A 95 -3.41 1.55 4.43
CA ASP A 95 -3.77 1.36 5.85
C ASP A 95 -2.96 2.29 6.77
N TYR A 96 -1.66 2.48 6.49
CA TYR A 96 -0.79 3.38 7.25
C TYR A 96 -1.23 4.85 7.11
N VAL A 97 -1.45 5.32 5.88
CA VAL A 97 -1.90 6.69 5.59
C VAL A 97 -3.22 6.97 6.32
N GLU A 98 -4.18 6.05 6.23
CA GLU A 98 -5.46 6.17 6.94
C GLU A 98 -5.28 6.33 8.46
N SER A 99 -4.45 5.49 9.09
CA SER A 99 -4.21 5.58 10.53
C SER A 99 -3.58 6.90 10.97
N SER A 100 -2.64 7.42 10.18
CA SER A 100 -1.93 8.67 10.48
C SER A 100 -2.82 9.91 10.38
N ILE A 101 -3.81 9.90 9.48
CA ILE A 101 -4.74 11.02 9.32
C ILE A 101 -5.82 10.96 10.41
N ILE A 102 -6.31 9.76 10.75
CA ILE A 102 -7.23 9.57 11.88
C ILE A 102 -6.60 10.11 13.18
N ASP A 103 -5.32 9.81 13.43
CA ASP A 103 -4.63 10.32 14.62
C ASP A 103 -4.51 11.85 14.60
N GLN A 104 -4.22 12.46 13.45
CA GLN A 104 -4.17 13.93 13.32
C GLN A 104 -5.52 14.59 13.60
N ILE A 105 -6.62 14.02 13.10
CA ILE A 105 -7.98 14.53 13.33
C ILE A 105 -8.37 14.36 14.81
N LEU A 106 -8.09 13.20 15.42
CA LEU A 106 -8.38 12.95 16.83
C LEU A 106 -7.52 13.80 17.77
N ILE A 107 -6.26 14.08 17.43
CA ILE A 107 -5.38 14.97 18.21
C ILE A 107 -5.87 16.42 18.20
N GLN A 108 -6.53 16.87 17.12
CA GLN A 108 -7.17 18.18 17.07
C GLN A 108 -8.49 18.26 17.85
N LYS A 109 -9.06 17.12 18.28
CA LYS A 109 -10.31 17.05 19.05
C LYS A 109 -10.01 17.10 20.56
N PRO A 110 -10.68 17.96 21.37
CA PRO A 110 -10.60 17.84 22.83
C PRO A 110 -11.17 16.49 23.24
N ILE A 111 -10.35 15.68 23.92
CA ILE A 111 -10.64 14.29 24.28
C ILE A 111 -11.93 14.25 25.11
N SER A 112 -13.04 13.78 24.53
CA SER A 112 -14.19 13.37 25.33
C SER A 112 -13.97 11.91 25.71
N PRO A 113 -13.84 11.60 27.01
CA PRO A 113 -13.60 10.23 27.44
C PRO A 113 -14.77 9.33 27.04
N PRO A 114 -14.52 8.03 26.80
CA PRO A 114 -15.57 7.05 26.57
C PRO A 114 -16.65 7.14 27.66
N ASN A 115 -17.90 7.31 27.23
CA ASN A 115 -19.04 7.31 28.14
C ASN A 115 -19.33 5.87 28.58
N TYR A 116 -18.85 5.51 29.77
CA TYR A 116 -19.08 4.20 30.39
C TYR A 116 -20.44 4.08 31.09
N SER A 117 -21.41 4.97 30.87
CA SER A 117 -22.70 4.98 31.59
C SER A 117 -23.64 3.80 31.31
N ASN A 118 -23.17 2.74 30.65
CA ASN A 118 -23.95 1.53 30.35
C ASN A 118 -23.26 0.23 30.82
N TYR A 119 -22.38 0.30 31.82
CA TYR A 119 -21.91 -0.85 32.60
C TYR A 119 -22.04 -0.57 34.09
#